data_AF-A0A385U391-F1
#
_entry.id   AF-A0A385U391-F1
#
_cell.length_a   1.000
_cell.length_b   1.000
_cell.length_c   1.000
_cell.angle_alpha   90.00
_cell.angle_beta   90.00
_cell.angle_gamma   90.00
#
_symmetry.space_group_name_H-M   'P 1'
#
loop_
_entity.id
_entity.type
_entity.pdbx_description
1 polymer ?
#
loop_
_entity_poly.entity_id
_entity_poly.type
_entity_poly.pdbx_seq_one_letter_code
_entity_poly.pdbx_strand_id
1 'polypeptide(L)' 'MNVFQYRFNGGTLIVTNIRDDDATFMQTIEKYIDLLNQYKVYGTVEVTLENLRRRHNSKLTSIA' A
#
# COMPACT_ATOMS: atom_id res chain seq x y z
N MET A 1 15.35 9.82 0.91
CA MET A 1 14.10 9.24 0.36
C MET A 1 13.94 7.90 1.03
N ASN A 2 12.95 7.74 1.91
CA ASN A 2 12.76 6.50 2.66
C ASN A 2 11.89 5.51 1.88
N VAL A 3 12.26 4.24 1.92
CA VAL A 3 11.57 3.12 1.27
C VAL A 3 11.29 2.08 2.33
N PHE A 4 10.06 1.60 2.39
CA PHE A 4 9.63 0.54 3.29
C PHE A 4 9.07 -0.62 2.49
N GLN A 5 9.46 -1.83 2.87
CA GLN A 5 9.06 -3.06 2.18
C GLN A 5 8.24 -3.94 3.12
N TYR A 6 7.08 -4.39 2.66
CA TYR A 6 6.20 -5.32 3.37
C TYR A 6 5.93 -6.56 2.52
N ARG A 7 5.86 -7.72 3.16
CA ARG A 7 5.48 -8.98 2.50
C ARG A 7 4.00 -9.26 2.73
N PHE A 8 3.33 -9.80 1.72
CA PHE A 8 1.95 -10.26 1.77
C PHE A 8 1.80 -11.59 1.01
N ASN A 9 0.64 -12.26 1.11
CA ASN A 9 0.47 -13.66 0.67
C ASN A 9 0.83 -13.90 -0.80
N GLY A 10 0.69 -12.87 -1.65
CA GLY A 10 0.98 -12.95 -3.08
C GLY A 10 2.29 -12.30 -3.52
N GLY A 11 3.02 -11.60 -2.64
CA GLY A 11 4.25 -10.92 -3.04
C GLY A 11 4.72 -9.83 -2.09
N THR A 12 5.19 -8.72 -2.67
CA THR A 12 5.91 -7.68 -1.93
C THR A 12 5.33 -6.30 -2.24
N LEU A 13 4.97 -5.56 -1.20
CA LEU A 13 4.56 -4.17 -1.29
C LEU A 13 5.77 -3.29 -0.98
N ILE A 14 6.17 -2.44 -1.92
CA ILE A 14 7.22 -1.43 -1.75
C ILE A 14 6.53 -0.09 -1.64
N VAL A 15 6.70 0.59 -0.51
CA VAL A 15 6.17 1.93 -0.29
C VAL A 15 7.31 2.94 -0.25
N THR A 16 7.23 3.95 -1.11
CA THR A 16 8.25 4.99 -1.24
C THR A 16 7.75 6.34 -0.74
N ASN A 17 8.69 7.22 -0.37
CA ASN A 17 8.45 8.61 0.01
C ASN A 17 7.64 8.78 1.31
N ILE A 18 8.04 8.03 2.34
CA ILE A 18 7.39 8.04 3.66
C ILE A 18 8.09 9.06 4.55
N ARG A 19 7.29 9.87 5.24
CA ARG A 19 7.76 10.80 6.27
C ARG A 19 7.69 10.09 7.63
N ASP A 20 8.73 10.26 8.45
CA ASP A 20 8.92 9.54 9.72
C ASP A 20 7.81 9.75 10.77
N ASP A 21 7.02 10.83 10.68
CA ASP A 21 6.02 11.22 11.70
C ASP A 21 4.62 10.61 11.49
N ASP A 22 4.46 9.73 10.52
CA ASP A 22 3.14 9.29 10.07
C ASP A 22 2.71 8.00 10.82
N ALA A 23 2.33 8.07 12.10
CA ALA A 23 1.77 6.90 12.80
C ALA A 23 0.52 6.31 12.08
N THR A 24 -0.18 7.15 11.32
CA THR A 24 -1.30 6.81 10.43
C THR A 24 -0.87 5.92 9.24
N PHE A 25 0.42 5.93 8.87
CA PHE A 25 0.94 5.19 7.73
C PHE A 25 0.92 3.68 7.95
N MET A 26 1.34 3.19 9.12
CA MET A 26 1.34 1.76 9.44
C MET A 26 -0.05 1.15 9.25
N GLN A 27 -1.09 1.79 9.79
CA GLN A 27 -2.48 1.35 9.63
C GLN A 27 -2.97 1.39 8.17
N THR A 28 -2.49 2.37 7.38
CA THR A 28 -2.86 2.50 5.97
C THR A 28 -2.24 1.39 5.12
N ILE A 29 -0.99 1.01 5.41
CA ILE A 29 -0.32 -0.11 4.76
C ILE A 29 -1.03 -1.42 5.07
N GLU A 30 -1.34 -1.69 6.33
CA GLU A 30 -2.00 -2.94 6.74
C GLU A 30 -3.33 -3.15 6.01
N LYS A 31 -4.15 -2.09 5.93
CA LYS A 31 -5.40 -2.11 5.16
C LYS A 31 -5.17 -2.36 3.67
N TYR A 32 -4.13 -1.76 3.09
CA TYR A 32 -3.82 -1.95 1.67
C TYR A 32 -3.30 -3.36 1.38
N ILE A 33 -2.50 -3.93 2.28
CA ILE A 33 -2.07 -5.33 2.22
C ILE A 33 -3.29 -6.26 2.28
N ASP A 34 -4.25 -5.99 3.16
CA ASP A 34 -5.49 -6.78 3.25
C ASP A 34 -6.25 -6.76 1.92
N LEU A 35 -6.39 -5.59 1.29
CA LEU A 35 -6.99 -5.46 -0.04
C LEU A 35 -6.21 -6.26 -1.10
N LEU A 36 -4.88 -6.16 -1.14
CA LEU A 36 -4.04 -6.92 -2.08
C LEU A 36 -4.24 -8.43 -1.91
N ASN A 37 -4.38 -8.89 -0.67
CA ASN A 37 -4.67 -10.29 -0.36
C ASN A 37 -6.09 -10.69 -0.81
N GLN A 38 -7.10 -9.85 -0.57
CA GLN A 38 -8.48 -10.08 -1.00
C GLN A 38 -8.59 -10.17 -2.53
N TYR A 39 -7.89 -9.29 -3.25
CA TYR A 39 -7.86 -9.28 -4.71
C TYR A 39 -6.93 -10.34 -5.32
N LYS A 40 -6.27 -11.17 -4.50
CA LYS A 40 -5.28 -12.17 -4.95
C LYS A 40 -4.26 -11.53 -5.90
N VAL A 41 -3.75 -10.35 -5.54
CA VAL A 41 -2.66 -9.72 -6.29
C VAL A 41 -1.40 -10.52 -6.05
N TYR A 42 -0.64 -10.78 -7.10
CA TYR A 42 0.65 -11.48 -7.01
C TYR A 42 1.78 -10.60 -7.54
N GLY A 43 2.98 -10.76 -7.00
CA GLY A 43 4.18 -10.04 -7.43
C GLY A 43 4.52 -8.80 -6.61
N THR A 44 5.36 -7.94 -7.19
CA THR A 44 5.83 -6.71 -6.53
C THR A 44 4.93 -5.53 -6.88
N VAL A 45 4.34 -4.90 -5.86
CA VAL A 45 3.50 -3.71 -5.98
C VAL A 45 4.28 -2.53 -5.42
N GLU A 46 4.63 -1.56 -6.26
CA GLU A 46 5.29 -0.32 -5.83
C GLU A 46 4.30 0.84 -5.79
N VAL A 47 4.22 1.54 -4.67
CA VAL A 47 3.33 2.69 -4.48
C VAL A 47 4.01 3.78 -3.66
N THR A 48 3.73 5.04 -3.99
CA THR A 48 4.12 6.17 -3.11
C THR A 48 3.09 6.32 -1.98
N LEU A 49 3.50 6.87 -0.83
CA LEU A 49 2.58 7.21 0.28
C LEU A 49 1.38 8.07 -0.17
N GLU A 50 1.62 9.03 -1.06
CA GLU A 50 0.58 9.91 -1.60
C GLU A 50 -0.50 9.12 -2.37
N ASN A 51 -0.09 8.20 -3.25
CA ASN A 51 -1.00 7.31 -3.96
C ASN A 51 -1.78 6.39 -3.01
N LEU A 52 -1.15 5.89 -1.95
CA LEU A 52 -1.82 5.11 -0.90
C LEU A 52 -2.94 5.92 -0.23
N ARG A 53 -2.66 7.18 0.15
CA ARG A 53 -3.66 8.09 0.72
C ARG A 53 -4.78 8.42 -0.26
N ARG A 54 -4.45 8.70 -1.53
CA ARG A 54 -5.45 8.98 -2.57
C ARG A 54 -6.35 7.76 -2.83
N ARG A 55 -5.79 6.55 -2.90
CA ARG A 55 -6.55 5.30 -3.12
C ARG A 55 -7.35 4.85 -1.89
N HIS A 56 -6.93 5.22 -0.68
CA HIS A 56 -7.74 4.99 0.51
C HIS A 56 -8.96 5.93 0.55
N ASN A 57 -8.82 7.20 0.12
CA ASN A 57 -9.93 8.15 0.07
C ASN A 57 -10.83 7.99 -1.15
N SER A 58 -10.26 7.64 -2.31
CA SER A 58 -11.01 7.17 -3.47
C SER A 58 -11.25 5.68 -3.30
N LYS A 59 -12.32 5.30 -2.56
CA LYS A 59 -12.88 3.94 -2.58
C LYS A 59 -12.61 3.31 -3.95
N LEU A 60 -11.74 2.30 -4.04
CA LEU A 60 -11.85 1.15 -4.97
C LEU A 60 -12.52 1.43 -6.34
N THR A 61 -12.26 2.58 -6.95
CA THR A 61 -12.94 3.00 -8.18
C THR A 61 -12.06 2.57 -9.33
N SER A 62 -12.53 1.55 -10.03
CA SER A 62 -11.94 0.96 -11.23
C SER A 62 -10.66 0.17 -11.01
N ILE A 63 -10.84 -1.06 -10.51
CA ILE A 63 -10.19 -2.19 -11.17
C ILE A 63 -11.18 -2.60 -12.28
N ALA A 64 -11.00 -2.04 -13.47
CA ALA A 64 -11.68 -2.41 -14.70
C ALA A 64 -10.62 -2.46 -15.81
#